data_AF-A0A662KSF7-F1
#
_entry.id   AF-A0A662KSF7-F1
#
_cell.length_a   1.000
_cell.length_b   1.000
_cell.length_c   1.000
_cell.angle_alpha   90.00
_cell.angle_beta   90.00
_cell.angle_gamma   90.00
#
_symmetry.space_group_name_H-M   'P 1'
#
loop_
_entity.id
_entity.type
_entity.pdbx_description
1 polymer ?
#
loop_
_entity_poly.entity_id
_entity_poly.type
_entity_poly.pdbx_seq_one_letter_code
_entity_poly.pdbx_strand_id
1 'polypeptide(L)'
;MKIVHVVGTGTIGEPLIGLLCDLKKELGIDEITFYKHSPVLTDRPKIKGLLKRGGILAVREERVKEFRELGVEPTYTAEEAIE
;
A
#
# COMPACT_ATOMS: atom_id res chain seq x y z
N MET A 1 -15.84 3.49 9.29
CA MET A 1 -14.71 2.66 8.85
C MET A 1 -13.44 3.30 9.39
N LYS A 2 -12.57 2.58 10.10
CA LYS A 2 -11.27 3.06 10.53
C LYS A 2 -10.24 2.62 9.51
N ILE A 3 -9.72 3.56 8.74
CA ILE A 3 -8.68 3.32 7.73
C ILE A 3 -7.38 3.95 8.22
N VAL A 4 -6.26 3.27 8.02
CA VAL A 4 -4.94 3.86 8.18
C VAL A 4 -4.26 3.91 6.82
N HIS A 5 -4.02 5.12 6.33
CA HIS A 5 -3.29 5.36 5.09
C HIS A 5 -1.83 5.71 5.40
N VAL A 6 -0.88 4.92 4.90
CA VAL A 6 0.55 5.17 5.09
C VAL A 6 1.16 5.73 3.81
N VAL A 7 1.66 6.98 3.89
CA VAL A 7 2.31 7.64 2.75
C VAL A 7 3.79 7.27 2.69
N GLY A 8 4.14 6.36 1.79
CA GLY A 8 5.51 5.95 1.52
C GLY A 8 5.91 4.61 2.14
N THR A 9 6.71 3.85 1.40
CA THR A 9 7.19 2.50 1.77
C THR A 9 8.72 2.48 1.93
N GLY A 10 9.26 3.51 2.59
CA GLY A 10 10.69 3.60 2.90
C GLY A 10 11.09 2.73 4.10
N THR A 11 12.27 2.99 4.66
CA THR A 11 12.85 2.22 5.78
C THR A 11 11.92 2.04 6.97
N ILE A 12 11.12 3.05 7.31
CA ILE A 12 10.15 2.99 8.42
C ILE A 12 8.76 2.58 7.92
N GLY A 13 8.36 3.09 6.76
CA GLY A 13 7.02 2.87 6.22
C GLY A 13 6.74 1.39 5.98
N GLU A 14 7.67 0.67 5.33
CA GLU A 14 7.50 -0.76 5.05
C GLU A 14 7.27 -1.62 6.31
N PRO A 15 8.14 -1.60 7.33
CA PRO A 15 7.91 -2.39 8.54
C PRO A 15 6.67 -1.93 9.31
N LEU A 16 6.36 -0.62 9.31
CA LEU A 16 5.15 -0.09 9.96
C LEU A 16 3.87 -0.62 9.29
N ILE A 17 3.78 -0.55 7.96
CA ILE A 17 2.62 -1.08 7.22
C ILE A 17 2.46 -2.57 7.53
N GLY A 18 3.56 -3.32 7.52
CA GLY A 18 3.56 -4.71 7.90
C GLY A 18 3.00 -4.96 9.30
N LEU A 19 3.52 -4.27 10.31
CA LEU A 19 3.06 -4.38 11.69
C LEU A 19 1.57 -4.03 11.82
N LEU A 20 1.13 -2.97 11.15
CA LEU A 20 -0.28 -2.55 11.14
C LEU A 20 -1.19 -3.59 10.49
N CYS A 21 -0.72 -4.26 9.43
CA CYS A 21 -1.45 -5.36 8.81
C CYS A 21 -1.62 -6.55 9.78
N ASP A 22 -0.55 -6.91 10.48
CA ASP A 22 -0.58 -8.04 11.43
C ASP A 22 -1.49 -7.74 12.63
N LEU A 23 -1.46 -6.50 13.15
CA LEU A 23 -2.25 -6.06 14.30
C LEU A 23 -3.61 -5.45 13.92
N LYS A 24 -3.99 -5.47 12.64
CA LYS A 24 -5.17 -4.80 12.08
C LYS A 24 -6.44 -5.08 12.91
N LYS A 25 -6.66 -6.35 13.25
CA LYS A 25 -7.82 -6.80 14.03
C LYS A 25 -7.78 -6.31 15.48
N GLU A 26 -6.62 -6.39 16.12
CA GLU A 26 -6.43 -5.99 17.53
C GLU A 26 -6.59 -4.47 17.71
N LEU A 27 -6.19 -3.70 16.70
CA LEU A 27 -6.32 -2.24 16.67
C LEU A 27 -7.72 -1.75 16.24
N GLY A 28 -8.60 -2.68 15.83
CA GLY A 28 -9.92 -2.37 15.28
C GLY A 28 -9.84 -1.49 14.03
N ILE A 29 -8.92 -1.82 13.12
CA ILE A 29 -8.73 -1.14 11.84
C ILE A 29 -9.39 -1.96 10.73
N ASP A 30 -10.21 -1.30 9.92
CA ASP A 30 -10.94 -1.94 8.82
C ASP A 30 -10.07 -2.12 7.59
N GLU A 31 -9.16 -1.18 7.32
CA GLU A 31 -8.25 -1.21 6.15
C GLU A 31 -6.90 -0.54 6.43
N ILE A 32 -5.85 -1.11 5.84
CA ILE A 32 -4.51 -0.53 5.80
C ILE A 32 -4.19 -0.25 4.34
N THR A 33 -4.22 1.01 3.93
CA THR A 33 -3.80 1.44 2.60
C THR A 33 -2.38 1.99 2.67
N PHE A 34 -1.59 1.83 1.61
CA PHE A 34 -0.26 2.41 1.54
C PHE A 34 0.02 2.99 0.16
N TYR A 35 0.58 4.20 0.15
CA TYR A 35 0.91 4.89 -1.08
C TYR A 35 2.36 4.65 -1.51
N LYS A 36 2.55 4.35 -2.80
CA LYS A 36 3.87 4.31 -3.44
C LYS A 36 3.96 5.31 -4.57
N HIS A 37 4.93 6.21 -4.48
CA HIS A 37 5.12 7.23 -5.51
C HIS A 37 5.69 6.70 -6.83
N SER A 38 6.73 5.86 -6.77
CA SER A 38 7.47 5.44 -7.97
C SER A 38 7.34 3.93 -8.23
N PRO A 39 7.02 3.53 -9.48
CA PRO A 39 6.98 2.14 -9.92
C PRO A 39 8.41 1.65 -10.20
N VAL A 40 9.08 1.15 -9.17
CA VAL A 40 10.45 0.63 -9.30
C VAL A 40 10.41 -0.90 -9.28
N LEU A 41 11.00 -1.55 -10.28
CA LEU A 41 11.00 -3.02 -10.40
C LEU A 41 11.59 -3.71 -9.16
N THR A 42 12.64 -3.15 -8.55
CA THR A 42 13.27 -3.68 -7.33
C THR A 42 12.36 -3.58 -6.09
N ASP A 43 11.35 -2.70 -6.10
CA ASP A 43 10.34 -2.62 -5.03
C ASP A 43 9.21 -3.64 -5.21
N ARG A 44 9.11 -4.33 -6.36
CA ARG A 44 8.02 -5.29 -6.62
C ARG A 44 7.89 -6.38 -5.54
N PRO A 45 8.96 -7.05 -5.07
CA PRO A 45 8.85 -8.07 -4.02
C PRO A 45 8.29 -7.49 -2.71
N LYS A 46 8.73 -6.28 -2.34
CA LYS A 46 8.24 -5.53 -1.17
C LYS A 46 6.76 -5.23 -1.27
N ILE A 47 6.30 -4.66 -2.39
CA ILE A 47 4.88 -4.36 -2.63
C ILE A 47 4.05 -5.64 -2.52
N LYS A 48 4.48 -6.73 -3.19
CA LYS A 48 3.79 -8.02 -3.11
C LYS A 48 3.75 -8.60 -1.68
N GLY A 49 4.81 -8.40 -0.91
CA GLY A 49 4.85 -8.78 0.51
C GLY A 49 3.79 -8.06 1.35
N LEU A 50 3.65 -6.74 1.17
CA LEU A 50 2.64 -5.94 1.87
C LEU A 50 1.22 -6.31 1.43
N LEU A 51 0.99 -6.50 0.12
CA LEU A 51 -0.29 -6.98 -0.41
C LEU A 51 -0.69 -8.34 0.19
N LYS A 52 0.26 -9.28 0.29
CA LYS A 52 0.02 -10.60 0.90
C LYS A 52 -0.36 -10.51 2.38
N ARG A 53 0.12 -9.49 3.11
CA ARG A 53 -0.22 -9.25 4.51
C ARG A 53 -1.58 -8.55 4.70
N GLY A 54 -2.23 -8.14 3.61
CA GLY A 54 -3.52 -7.45 3.65
C GLY A 54 -3.42 -5.93 3.57
N GLY A 55 -2.24 -5.39 3.25
CA GLY A 55 -2.10 -3.99 2.86
C GLY A 55 -2.68 -3.76 1.47
N ILE A 56 -3.21 -2.57 1.24
CA ILE A 56 -3.86 -2.19 -0.02
C ILE A 56 -3.02 -1.11 -0.71
N LEU A 57 -2.63 -1.35 -1.96
CA LEU A 57 -1.78 -0.43 -2.70
C LEU A 57 -2.60 0.75 -3.26
N ALA A 58 -2.16 1.96 -2.92
CA ALA A 58 -2.58 3.21 -3.55
C ALA A 58 -1.44 3.82 -4.36
N VAL A 59 -1.74 4.38 -5.52
CA VAL A 59 -0.75 5.06 -6.38
C VAL A 59 -1.38 6.30 -6.98
N ARG A 60 -0.61 7.16 -7.64
CA ARG A 60 -1.23 8.26 -8.39
C ARG A 60 -1.92 7.75 -9.64
N GLU A 61 -3.02 8.40 -10.03
CA GLU A 61 -3.80 8.04 -11.22
C GLU A 61 -2.91 7.92 -12.46
N GLU A 62 -2.00 8.87 -12.69
CA GLU A 62 -1.11 8.88 -13.85
C GLU A 62 -0.13 7.69 -13.90
N ARG A 63 0.07 6.98 -12.78
CA ARG A 63 1.03 5.88 -12.67
C ARG A 63 0.40 4.49 -12.59
N VAL A 64 -0.93 4.38 -12.55
CA VAL A 64 -1.63 3.09 -12.43
C VAL A 64 -1.13 2.10 -13.48
N LYS A 65 -0.99 2.53 -14.74
CA LYS A 65 -0.52 1.69 -15.84
C LYS A 65 0.90 1.15 -15.61
N GLU A 66 1.83 1.98 -15.15
CA GLU A 66 3.22 1.57 -14.90
C GLU A 66 3.28 0.51 -13.78
N PHE A 67 2.48 0.65 -12.72
CA PHE A 67 2.40 -0.36 -11.67
C PHE A 67 1.80 -1.69 -12.16
N ARG A 68 0.76 -1.63 -13.01
CA ARG A 68 0.19 -2.83 -13.66
C ARG A 68 1.21 -3.56 -14.52
N GLU A 69 2.03 -2.84 -15.29
CA GLU A 69 3.12 -3.41 -16.09
C GLU A 69 4.19 -4.09 -15.22
N LEU A 70 4.40 -3.63 -13.98
CA LEU A 70 5.25 -4.33 -13.00
C LEU A 70 4.60 -5.61 -12.43
N GLY A 71 3.32 -5.86 -12.71
CA GLY A 71 2.56 -7.01 -12.22
C GLY A 71 2.09 -6.84 -10.77
N VAL A 72 1.75 -5.61 -10.38
CA VAL A 72 1.01 -5.28 -9.16
C VAL A 72 -0.20 -4.44 -9.54
N GLU A 73 -1.35 -4.73 -8.93
CA GLU A 73 -2.62 -4.05 -9.23
C GLU A 73 -2.93 -3.07 -8.09
N PRO A 74 -2.84 -1.74 -8.31
CA PRO A 74 -3.31 -0.76 -7.35
C PRO A 74 -4.83 -0.83 -7.19
N THR A 75 -5.32 -0.74 -5.96
CA THR A 75 -6.76 -0.73 -5.66
C THR A 75 -7.33 0.68 -5.68
N TYR A 76 -6.53 1.67 -5.25
CA TYR A 76 -6.93 3.06 -5.13
C TYR A 76 -5.95 3.98 -5.84
N THR A 77 -6.46 5.13 -6.25
CA THR A 77 -5.67 6.34 -6.43
C THR A 77 -5.23 6.90 -5.07
N ALA A 78 -4.32 7.87 -5.04
CA ALA A 78 -3.87 8.47 -3.79
C ALA A 78 -5.00 9.29 -3.15
N GLU A 79 -5.84 9.88 -3.98
CA GLU A 79 -7.01 10.67 -3.65
C GLU A 79 -8.13 9.77 -3.06
N GLU A 80 -8.47 8.67 -3.74
CA GLU A 80 -9.48 7.71 -3.24
C GLU A 80 -9.08 7.08 -1.89
N ALA A 81 -7.78 6.96 -1.60
CA ALA A 81 -7.30 6.31 -0.38
C ALA A 81 -7.44 7.17 0.89
N ILE A 82 -7.80 8.47 0.76
CA ILE A 82 -7.92 9.42 1.87
C ILE A 82 -9.33 10.04 2.00
N GLU A 83 -10.25 9.71 1.11
CA GLU A 83 -11.69 10.07 1.16
C GLU A 83 -12.50 9.10 2.04
#